data_AF-A0A1F9KXU9-F1
#
_entry.id   AF-A0A1F9KXU9-F1
#
_cell.length_a   1.000
_cell.length_b   1.000
_cell.length_c   1.000
_cell.angle_alpha   90.00
_cell.angle_beta   90.00
_cell.angle_gamma   90.00
#
_symmetry.space_group_name_H-M   'P 1'
#
loop_
_entity.id
_entity.type
_entity.pdbx_description
1 polymer ?
#
loop_
_entity_poly.entity_id
_entity_poly.type
_entity_poly.pdbx_seq_one_letter_code
_entity_poly.pdbx_strand_id
1 'polypeptide(L)'
;MLVDGDVVVYESAIINEYLNEKFSQFPLMPKELGKRSRARIWVDFCNSRLQAAGSDVVHGDDPEKARGRLREHLKTLDREMTGRTYIVEDFSLADITYIPFFTRQQRYGVAIDDSLPDLNRWMERLLARPAVKSTLEVN
;
A
#
# COMPACT_ATOMS: atom_id res chain seq x y z
N MET A 1 -8.44 12.07 -8.95
CA MET A 1 -8.50 13.47 -8.47
C MET A 1 -9.66 13.60 -7.50
N LEU A 2 -9.44 14.23 -6.36
CA LEU A 2 -10.44 14.64 -5.38
C LEU A 2 -10.81 16.11 -5.64
N VAL A 3 -12.11 16.42 -5.61
CA VAL A 3 -12.64 17.79 -5.68
C VAL A 3 -13.44 18.03 -4.41
N ASP A 4 -13.12 19.11 -3.70
CA ASP A 4 -13.79 19.53 -2.47
C ASP A 4 -14.00 21.06 -2.49
N GLY A 5 -15.19 21.48 -2.93
CA GLY A 5 -15.43 22.89 -3.27
C GLY A 5 -14.45 23.35 -4.36
N ASP A 6 -13.70 24.41 -4.06
CA ASP A 6 -12.67 24.96 -4.97
C ASP A 6 -11.32 24.24 -4.85
N VAL A 7 -11.17 23.30 -3.91
CA VAL A 7 -9.93 22.55 -3.71
C VAL A 7 -9.86 21.35 -4.63
N VAL A 8 -8.76 21.23 -5.37
CA VAL A 8 -8.49 20.10 -6.27
C VAL A 8 -7.17 19.43 -5.89
N VAL A 9 -7.21 18.13 -5.61
CA VAL A 9 -6.04 17.32 -5.23
C VAL A 9 -5.94 16.11 -6.15
N TYR A 10 -4.80 15.90 -6.81
CA TYR A 10 -4.67 14.85 -7.86
C TYR A 10 -3.62 13.77 -7.61
N GLU A 11 -2.81 13.88 -6.56
CA GLU A 11 -1.87 12.83 -6.15
C GLU A 11 -2.48 11.92 -5.08
N SER A 12 -2.47 10.60 -5.26
CA SER A 12 -3.20 9.66 -4.39
C SER A 12 -2.75 9.69 -2.93
N ALA A 13 -1.44 9.76 -2.67
CA ALA A 13 -0.90 9.89 -1.32
C ALA A 13 -1.31 11.23 -0.69
N ILE A 14 -1.34 12.31 -1.47
CA ILE A 14 -1.74 13.64 -1.00
C ILE A 14 -3.25 13.74 -0.80
N ILE A 15 -4.06 13.06 -1.62
CA ILE A 15 -5.50 12.88 -1.39
C ILE A 15 -5.73 12.18 -0.04
N ASN A 16 -4.97 11.11 0.24
CA ASN A 16 -5.09 10.40 1.51
C ASN A 16 -4.66 11.25 2.71
N GLU A 17 -3.59 12.04 2.60
CA GLU A 17 -3.19 13.00 3.64
C GLU A 17 -4.27 14.08 3.84
N TYR A 18 -4.79 14.66 2.76
CA TYR A 18 -5.86 15.65 2.78
C TYR A 18 -7.11 15.11 3.50
N LEU A 19 -7.55 13.90 3.16
CA LEU A 19 -8.71 13.26 3.80
C LEU A 19 -8.44 12.97 5.28
N ASN A 20 -7.24 12.51 5.62
CA ASN A 20 -6.85 12.28 7.01
C ASN A 20 -6.85 13.57 7.85
N GLU A 21 -6.45 14.70 7.28
CA GLU A 21 -6.48 16.01 7.94
C GLU A 21 -7.90 16.58 8.03
N LYS A 22 -8.67 16.49 6.94
CA LYS A 22 -10.07 16.94 6.89
C LYS A 22 -10.96 16.18 7.89
N PHE A 23 -10.74 14.88 8.05
CA PHE A 23 -11.49 14.01 8.98
C PHE A 23 -10.65 13.62 10.21
N SER A 24 -10.01 14.61 10.82
CA SER A 24 -9.08 14.46 11.95
C SER A 24 -9.60 13.71 13.18
N GLN A 25 -10.92 13.55 13.33
CA GLN A 25 -11.55 12.75 14.39
C GLN A 25 -11.28 11.24 14.24
N PHE A 26 -10.85 10.78 13.07
CA PHE A 26 -10.47 9.40 12.78
C PHE A 26 -9.05 9.34 12.21
N PRO A 27 -8.01 9.61 13.03
CA PRO A 27 -6.65 9.72 12.53
C PRO A 27 -6.12 8.37 12.02
N LEU A 28 -5.65 8.36 10.77
CA LEU A 28 -4.97 7.24 10.11
C LEU A 28 -3.45 7.44 10.06
N MET A 29 -2.93 8.43 10.79
CA MET A 29 -1.51 8.69 10.91
C MET A 29 -1.12 8.89 12.38
N PRO A 30 0.02 8.33 12.83
CA PRO A 30 0.52 8.53 14.18
C PRO A 30 0.77 10.01 14.49
N LYS A 31 0.56 10.41 15.75
CA LYS A 31 0.95 11.73 16.26
C LYS A 31 2.44 11.83 16.57
N GLU A 32 3.03 10.73 17.05
CA GLU A 32 4.44 10.64 17.38
C GLU A 32 5.30 10.80 16.11
N LEU A 33 6.27 11.72 16.16
CA LEU A 33 7.07 12.11 14.99
C LEU A 33 7.81 10.94 14.35
N GLY A 34 8.38 10.04 15.15
CA GLY A 34 9.11 8.87 14.67
C GLY A 34 8.20 7.91 13.89
N LYS A 35 7.08 7.51 14.50
CA LYS A 35 6.08 6.64 13.86
C LYS A 35 5.47 7.28 12.62
N ARG A 36 5.17 8.58 12.66
CA ARG A 36 4.64 9.31 11.49
C ARG A 36 5.63 9.36 10.33
N SER A 37 6.91 9.55 10.63
CA SER A 37 7.98 9.51 9.62
C SER A 37 8.14 8.12 9.03
N ARG A 38 8.08 7.06 9.86
CA ARG A 38 8.09 5.67 9.41
C ARG A 38 6.90 5.37 8.49
N ALA A 39 5.70 5.82 8.83
CA ALA A 39 4.52 5.66 7.98
C ALA A 39 4.74 6.28 6.60
N ARG A 40 5.26 7.52 6.54
CA ARG A 40 5.57 8.21 5.27
C ARG A 40 6.64 7.51 4.44
N ILE A 41 7.68 6.96 5.08
CA ILE A 41 8.71 6.17 4.38
C ILE A 41 8.09 4.97 3.67
N TRP A 42 7.15 4.27 4.32
CA TRP A 42 6.49 3.11 3.72
C TRP A 42 5.41 3.47 2.70
N VAL A 43 4.78 4.64 2.81
CA VAL A 43 3.95 5.19 1.73
C VAL A 43 4.82 5.51 0.50
N ASP A 44 5.95 6.17 0.70
CA ASP A 44 6.90 6.45 -0.39
C ASP A 44 7.42 5.17 -1.02
N PHE A 45 7.86 4.19 -0.21
CA PHE A 45 8.33 2.89 -0.73
C PHE A 45 7.30 2.22 -1.64
N CYS A 46 6.01 2.26 -1.27
CA CYS A 46 4.93 1.73 -2.10
C CYS A 46 4.90 2.43 -3.46
N ASN A 47 4.86 3.75 -3.46
CA ASN A 47 4.65 4.57 -4.66
C ASN A 47 5.89 4.59 -5.56
N SER A 48 7.07 4.80 -4.99
CA SER A 48 8.31 5.02 -5.72
C SER A 48 9.00 3.72 -6.14
N ARG A 49 8.70 2.58 -5.48
CA ARG A 49 9.39 1.31 -5.73
C ARG A 49 8.43 0.18 -6.10
N LEU A 50 7.50 -0.18 -5.20
CA LEU A 50 6.65 -1.34 -5.42
C LEU A 50 5.73 -1.15 -6.63
N GLN A 51 5.02 -0.02 -6.68
CA GLN A 51 4.12 0.31 -7.80
C GLN A 51 4.90 0.59 -9.09
N ALA A 52 6.07 1.23 -9.01
CA ALA A 52 6.93 1.42 -10.17
C ALA A 52 7.34 0.06 -10.78
N ALA A 53 7.83 -0.88 -9.96
CA ALA A 53 8.16 -2.23 -10.43
C ALA A 53 6.93 -2.96 -10.98
N GLY A 54 5.77 -2.87 -10.33
CA GLY A 54 4.52 -3.44 -10.83
C GLY A 54 4.06 -2.84 -12.17
N SER A 55 4.21 -1.53 -12.34
CA SER A 55 3.93 -0.82 -13.59
C SER A 55 4.86 -1.28 -14.70
N ASP A 56 6.16 -1.40 -14.42
CA ASP A 56 7.15 -1.89 -15.39
C ASP A 56 6.87 -3.34 -15.84
N VAL A 57 6.26 -4.17 -14.98
CA VAL A 57 5.82 -5.51 -15.39
C VAL A 57 4.70 -5.45 -16.44
N VAL A 58 3.80 -4.49 -16.34
CA VAL A 58 2.60 -4.40 -17.20
C VAL A 58 2.88 -3.58 -18.45
N HIS A 59 3.74 -2.57 -18.36
CA HIS A 59 3.91 -1.53 -19.38
C HIS A 59 5.36 -1.33 -19.84
N GLY A 60 6.34 -1.97 -19.19
CA GLY A 60 7.76 -1.80 -19.50
C GLY A 60 8.27 -2.75 -20.58
N ASP A 61 9.46 -2.43 -21.09
CA ASP A 61 10.11 -3.18 -22.18
C ASP A 61 10.72 -4.52 -21.74
N ASP A 62 10.99 -4.70 -20.43
CA ASP A 62 11.58 -5.91 -19.85
C ASP A 62 10.79 -6.40 -18.62
N PRO A 63 9.66 -7.10 -18.83
CA PRO A 63 8.80 -7.57 -17.76
C PRO A 63 9.48 -8.55 -16.79
N GLU A 64 10.42 -9.40 -17.24
CA GLU A 64 11.10 -10.36 -16.36
C GLU A 64 12.05 -9.67 -15.38
N LYS A 65 12.82 -8.69 -15.85
CA LYS A 65 13.65 -7.86 -14.96
C LYS A 65 12.79 -7.07 -13.98
N ALA A 66 11.62 -6.60 -14.41
CA ALA A 66 10.66 -5.92 -13.53
C ALA A 66 10.09 -6.88 -12.47
N ARG A 67 9.72 -8.12 -12.84
CA ARG A 67 9.30 -9.16 -11.88
C ARG A 67 10.39 -9.50 -10.88
N GLY A 68 11.66 -9.51 -11.31
CA GLY A 68 12.82 -9.64 -10.43
C GLY A 68 12.86 -8.55 -9.35
N ARG A 69 12.78 -7.27 -9.74
CA ARG A 69 12.71 -6.15 -8.80
C ARG A 69 11.51 -6.25 -7.87
N LEU A 70 10.35 -6.61 -8.42
CA LEU A 70 9.12 -6.75 -7.65
C LEU A 70 9.28 -7.82 -6.55
N ARG A 71 9.82 -9.00 -6.87
CA ARG A 71 10.10 -10.05 -5.88
C ARG A 71 11.00 -9.55 -4.74
N GLU A 72 12.03 -8.77 -5.03
CA GLU A 72 12.90 -8.20 -4.00
C GLU A 72 12.20 -7.15 -3.11
N HIS A 73 11.27 -6.38 -3.67
CA HIS A 73 10.43 -5.47 -2.88
C HIS A 73 9.44 -6.24 -1.99
N LEU A 74 8.85 -7.34 -2.47
CA LEU A 74 7.99 -8.21 -1.67
C LEU A 74 8.76 -8.86 -0.51
N LYS A 75 9.99 -9.35 -0.73
CA LYS A 75 10.87 -9.86 0.34
C LYS A 75 11.25 -8.78 1.35
N THR A 76 11.35 -7.52 0.92
CA THR A 76 11.57 -6.39 1.84
C THR A 76 10.35 -6.15 2.72
N LEU A 77 9.14 -6.22 2.16
CA LEU A 77 7.90 -6.09 2.92
C LEU A 77 7.67 -7.24 3.88
N ASP A 78 7.96 -8.48 3.48
CA ASP A 78 7.83 -9.65 4.35
C ASP A 78 8.69 -9.51 5.63
N ARG A 79 9.97 -9.15 5.46
CA ARG A 79 10.89 -8.87 6.58
C ARG A 79 10.43 -7.70 7.45
N GLU A 80 9.86 -6.66 6.84
CA GLU A 80 9.31 -5.54 7.60
C GLU A 80 8.14 -5.98 8.47
N MET A 81 7.28 -6.86 7.94
CA MET A 81 6.07 -7.34 8.61
C MET A 81 6.33 -8.43 9.65
N THR A 82 7.57 -8.89 9.83
CA THR A 82 7.93 -9.87 10.85
C THR A 82 7.50 -9.44 12.25
N GLY A 83 6.58 -10.22 12.84
CA GLY A 83 6.02 -9.96 14.16
C GLY A 83 5.08 -8.74 14.24
N ARG A 84 4.69 -8.15 13.11
CA ARG A 84 3.82 -6.97 13.05
C ARG A 84 2.41 -7.30 12.57
N THR A 85 1.44 -6.54 13.08
CA THR A 85 0.06 -6.55 12.58
C THR A 85 -0.15 -5.52 11.47
N TYR A 86 0.44 -4.33 11.65
CA TYR A 86 0.44 -3.20 10.72
C TYR A 86 1.82 -2.52 10.75
N ILE A 87 2.15 -1.73 9.72
CA ILE A 87 3.50 -1.15 9.54
C ILE A 87 3.93 -0.27 10.74
N VAL A 88 2.98 0.50 11.30
CA VAL A 88 3.22 1.44 12.41
C VAL A 88 2.33 1.15 13.62
N GLU A 89 2.25 -0.14 13.99
CA GLU A 89 1.45 -0.69 15.10
C GLU A 89 -0.06 -0.67 14.85
N ASP A 90 -0.64 0.52 14.66
CA ASP A 90 -2.05 0.71 14.33
C ASP A 90 -2.25 0.79 12.80
N PHE A 91 -3.47 0.45 12.36
CA PHE A 91 -3.86 0.55 10.96
C PHE A 91 -3.79 2.01 10.49
N SER A 92 -3.06 2.26 9.40
CA SER A 92 -2.69 3.60 8.98
C SER A 92 -2.70 3.79 7.46
N LEU A 93 -2.42 5.02 7.01
CA LEU A 93 -2.19 5.27 5.58
C LEU A 93 -1.03 4.45 5.00
N ALA A 94 -0.05 4.07 5.85
CA ALA A 94 1.05 3.21 5.44
C ALA A 94 0.58 1.80 5.08
N ASP A 95 -0.54 1.33 5.61
CA ASP A 95 -1.15 0.06 5.21
C ASP A 95 -2.08 0.25 4.02
N ILE A 96 -2.89 1.32 4.04
CA ILE A 96 -3.91 1.60 3.01
C ILE A 96 -3.30 1.71 1.62
N THR A 97 -2.12 2.34 1.51
CA THR A 97 -1.44 2.56 0.23
C THR A 97 -1.12 1.27 -0.54
N TYR A 98 -1.03 0.11 0.14
CA TYR A 98 -0.72 -1.18 -0.49
C TYR A 98 -1.97 -1.93 -0.96
N ILE A 99 -3.16 -1.56 -0.49
CA ILE A 99 -4.41 -2.27 -0.80
C ILE A 99 -4.65 -2.35 -2.32
N PRO A 100 -4.53 -1.27 -3.12
CA PRO A 100 -4.73 -1.34 -4.57
C PRO A 100 -3.73 -2.25 -5.29
N PHE A 101 -2.51 -2.39 -4.75
CA PHE A 101 -1.52 -3.31 -5.29
C PHE A 101 -1.97 -4.77 -5.05
N PHE A 102 -2.37 -5.11 -3.83
CA PHE A 102 -2.80 -6.46 -3.48
C PHE A 102 -4.08 -6.91 -4.18
N THR A 103 -5.06 -6.02 -4.34
CA THR A 103 -6.30 -6.34 -5.08
C THR A 103 -6.04 -6.63 -6.57
N ARG A 104 -4.90 -6.18 -7.09
CA ARG A 104 -4.50 -6.34 -8.50
C ARG A 104 -3.31 -7.30 -8.67
N GLN A 105 -2.92 -8.04 -7.63
CA GLN A 105 -1.67 -8.82 -7.63
C GLN A 105 -1.54 -9.79 -8.83
N GLN A 106 -2.66 -10.35 -9.30
CA GLN A 106 -2.69 -11.26 -10.44
C GLN A 106 -2.14 -10.63 -11.73
N ARG A 107 -2.19 -9.30 -11.86
CA ARG A 107 -1.67 -8.57 -13.04
C ARG A 107 -0.14 -8.62 -13.15
N TYR A 108 0.57 -8.88 -12.06
CA TYR A 108 2.03 -8.78 -12.03
C TYR A 108 2.73 -10.14 -12.29
N GLY A 109 2.01 -11.26 -12.29
CA GLY A 109 2.61 -12.58 -12.50
C GLY A 109 3.68 -12.94 -11.46
N VAL A 110 3.61 -12.36 -10.26
CA VAL A 110 4.45 -12.67 -9.11
C VAL A 110 3.52 -13.04 -7.96
N ALA A 111 3.63 -14.28 -7.49
CA ALA A 111 2.83 -14.76 -6.38
C ALA A 111 3.36 -14.23 -5.04
N ILE A 112 2.44 -13.92 -4.13
CA ILE A 112 2.71 -13.85 -2.69
C ILE A 112 2.29 -15.21 -2.14
N ASP A 113 3.26 -16.09 -1.91
CA ASP A 113 3.05 -17.48 -1.50
C ASP A 113 3.65 -17.75 -0.11
N ASP A 114 3.69 -19.02 0.30
CA ASP A 114 4.18 -19.44 1.61
C ASP A 114 5.66 -19.09 1.88
N SER A 115 6.42 -18.67 0.88
CA SER A 115 7.78 -18.13 1.06
C SER A 115 7.81 -16.71 1.63
N LEU A 116 6.65 -16.03 1.68
CA LEU A 116 6.47 -14.67 2.20
C LEU A 116 5.36 -14.66 3.27
N PRO A 117 5.51 -15.41 4.38
CA PRO A 117 4.42 -15.69 5.30
C PRO A 117 3.92 -14.45 6.08
N ASP A 118 4.80 -13.51 6.43
CA ASP A 118 4.41 -12.30 7.16
C ASP A 118 3.67 -11.32 6.24
N LEU A 119 4.17 -11.17 5.01
CA LEU A 119 3.50 -10.41 3.96
C LEU A 119 2.15 -11.02 3.60
N ASN A 120 2.06 -12.34 3.45
CA ASN A 120 0.80 -13.02 3.11
C ASN A 120 -0.26 -12.77 4.20
N ARG A 121 0.07 -12.98 5.49
CA ARG A 121 -0.86 -12.68 6.58
C ARG A 121 -1.31 -11.22 6.60
N TRP A 122 -0.39 -10.28 6.33
CA TRP A 122 -0.73 -8.86 6.30
C TRP A 122 -1.64 -8.53 5.13
N MET A 123 -1.36 -9.04 3.93
CA MET A 123 -2.22 -8.91 2.75
C MET A 123 -3.63 -9.45 3.04
N GLU A 124 -3.74 -10.68 3.53
CA GLU A 124 -5.03 -11.30 3.87
C GLU A 124 -5.82 -10.45 4.87
N ARG A 125 -5.16 -9.93 5.91
CA ARG A 125 -5.77 -9.04 6.90
C ARG A 125 -6.30 -7.76 6.26
N LEU A 126 -5.54 -7.13 5.37
CA LEU A 126 -5.96 -5.90 4.69
C LEU A 126 -7.16 -6.17 3.77
N LEU A 127 -7.10 -7.22 2.96
CA LEU A 127 -8.16 -7.61 2.02
C LEU A 127 -9.42 -8.11 2.75
N ALA A 128 -9.29 -8.62 3.98
CA ALA A 128 -10.43 -9.06 4.78
C ALA A 128 -11.28 -7.90 5.35
N ARG A 129 -10.78 -6.66 5.36
CA ARG A 129 -11.47 -5.52 5.98
C ARG A 129 -12.79 -5.21 5.25
N PRO A 130 -13.91 -4.97 5.95
CA PRO A 130 -15.20 -4.68 5.32
C PRO A 130 -15.15 -3.51 4.33
N ALA A 131 -14.47 -2.42 4.71
CA ALA A 131 -14.30 -1.26 3.83
C ALA A 131 -13.51 -1.55 2.55
N VAL A 132 -12.62 -2.55 2.57
CA VAL A 132 -11.88 -2.98 1.37
C VAL A 132 -12.77 -3.86 0.50
N LYS A 133 -13.44 -4.85 1.11
CA LYS A 133 -14.37 -5.73 0.39
C LYS A 133 -15.47 -4.95 -0.33
N SER A 134 -16.05 -3.94 0.32
CA SER A 134 -17.08 -3.10 -0.31
C SER A 134 -16.58 -2.35 -1.54
N THR A 135 -15.27 -2.13 -1.71
CA THR A 135 -14.72 -1.52 -2.93
C THR A 135 -14.55 -2.49 -4.09
N LEU A 136 -14.61 -3.80 -3.82
CA LEU A 136 -14.46 -4.88 -4.81
C LEU A 136 -15.82 -5.41 -5.29
N GLU A 137 -16.86 -5.23 -4.48
CA GLU A 137 -18.24 -5.64 -4.77
C GLU A 137 -18.95 -4.72 -5.77
N VAL A 138 -18.38 -3.55 -6.06
CA VAL A 138 -18.90 -2.63 -7.09
C VAL A 138 -18.31 -3.04 -8.45
N ASN A 139 -18.89 -4.06 -9.06
CA ASN A 139 -18.77 -4.37 -10.50
C ASN A 139 -20.16 -4.55 -11.11
#